data_AF-S3LQ24-F1
#
_entry.id   AF-S3LQ24-F1
#
_cell.length_a   1.000
_cell.length_b   1.000
_cell.length_c   1.000
_cell.angle_alpha   90.00
_cell.angle_beta   90.00
_cell.angle_gamma   90.00
#
_symmetry.space_group_name_H-M   'P 1'
#
loop_
_entity.id
_entity.type
_entity.pdbx_description
1 polymer ?
#
loop_
_entity_poly.entity_id
_entity_poly.type
_entity_poly.pdbx_seq_one_letter_code
_entity_poly.pdbx_strand_id
1 'polypeptide(L)' 'MSYVKKVRIFTADRAKVLEQSINSFILKEMERGFYIIDIQYQAACTRHDHAVYSCMVFYSEPVEEW' A
#
# COMPACT_ATOMS: atom_id res chain seq x y z
N MET A 1 -18.62 5.00 15.48
CA MET A 1 -17.36 4.61 14.80
C MET A 1 -17.67 4.17 13.38
N SER A 2 -17.67 5.13 12.46
CA SER A 2 -17.69 4.83 11.03
C SER A 2 -16.27 4.57 10.53
N TYR A 3 -16.13 3.70 9.53
CA TYR A 3 -14.83 3.36 8.93
C TYR A 3 -14.87 3.70 7.46
N VAL A 4 -13.83 4.37 6.96
CA VAL A 4 -13.69 4.69 5.53
C VAL A 4 -12.70 3.73 4.90
N LYS A 5 -13.13 3.08 3.82
CA LYS A 5 -12.25 2.25 2.99
C LYS A 5 -11.40 3.16 2.10
N LYS A 6 -10.10 2.92 2.10
CA LYS A 6 -9.11 3.62 1.28
C LYS A 6 -8.27 2.63 0.48
N VAL A 7 -7.72 3.11 -0.62
CA VAL A 7 -6.71 2.41 -1.41
C VAL A 7 -5.48 3.29 -1.52
N ARG A 8 -4.30 2.70 -1.35
CA ARG A 8 -3.02 3.36 -1.59
C ARG A 8 -2.20 2.54 -2.57
N ILE A 9 -1.67 3.22 -3.58
CA ILE A 9 -0.88 2.61 -4.64
C ILE A 9 0.59 2.99 -4.45
N PHE A 10 1.46 1.99 -4.51
CA PHE A 10 2.91 2.13 -4.45
C PHE A 10 3.50 1.63 -5.77
N THR A 11 4.55 2.28 -6.24
CA THR A 11 5.28 1.88 -7.45
C THR A 11 6.77 2.07 -7.23
N ALA A 12 7.60 1.14 -7.71
CA ALA A 12 9.05 1.27 -7.71
C ALA A 12 9.67 0.52 -8.89
N ASP A 13 10.87 0.92 -9.28
CA ASP A 13 11.72 0.24 -10.27
C ASP A 13 12.46 -0.98 -9.69
N ARG A 14 12.46 -1.13 -8.36
CA ARG A 14 13.12 -2.23 -7.64
C ARG A 14 12.18 -2.82 -6.59
N ALA A 15 12.03 -4.15 -6.62
CA ALA A 15 11.18 -4.88 -5.66
C ALA A 15 11.49 -4.54 -4.20
N LYS A 16 12.78 -4.47 -3.84
CA LYS A 16 13.21 -4.14 -2.46
C LYS A 16 12.78 -2.74 -2.02
N VAL A 17 12.79 -1.76 -2.93
CA VAL A 17 12.36 -0.38 -2.62
C VAL A 17 10.85 -0.34 -2.42
N LEU A 18 10.11 -1.09 -3.24
CA LEU A 18 8.66 -1.24 -3.08
C LEU A 18 8.32 -1.84 -1.72
N GLU A 19 8.96 -2.95 -1.36
CA GLU A 19 8.74 -3.65 -0.09
C GLU A 19 9.05 -2.76 1.12
N GLN A 20 10.15 -2.02 1.11
CA GLN A 20 10.49 -1.07 2.18
C GLN A 20 9.43 0.02 2.35
N SER A 21 8.90 0.54 1.22
CA SER A 21 7.87 1.59 1.23
C SER A 21 6.55 1.07 1.80
N ILE A 22 6.15 -0.14 1.41
CA ILE A 22 4.93 -0.80 1.91
C ILE A 22 5.07 -1.10 3.40
N ASN A 23 6.20 -1.68 3.83
CA ASN A 23 6.42 -2.02 5.24
C ASN A 23 6.41 -0.76 6.12
N SER A 24 7.04 0.34 5.66
CA SER A 24 6.99 1.60 6.40
C SER A 24 5.57 2.17 6.50
N PHE A 25 4.76 2.02 5.44
CA PHE A 25 3.36 2.43 5.46
C PHE A 25 2.54 1.57 6.43
N ILE A 26 2.60 0.24 6.30
CA ILE A 26 1.85 -0.70 7.14
C ILE A 26 2.12 -0.46 8.62
N LEU A 27 3.39 -0.32 9.02
CA LEU A 27 3.76 -0.09 10.41
C LEU A 27 3.12 1.20 10.96
N LYS A 28 3.19 2.31 10.21
CA LYS A 28 2.60 3.60 10.61
C LYS A 28 1.08 3.55 10.72
N GLU A 29 0.43 2.85 9.80
CA GLU A 29 -1.03 2.75 9.78
C GLU A 29 -1.54 1.81 10.87
N MET A 30 -0.81 0.73 11.19
CA MET A 30 -1.11 -0.14 12.33
C MET A 30 -1.00 0.61 13.67
N GLU A 31 -0.01 1.49 13.84
CA GLU A 31 0.11 2.36 15.02
C GLU A 31 -1.10 3.29 15.19
N ARG A 32 -1.78 3.64 14.09
CA ARG A 32 -2.98 4.50 14.08
C ARG A 32 -4.29 3.73 14.27
N GLY A 33 -4.22 2.41 14.48
CA GLY A 33 -5.39 1.55 14.65
C GLY A 33 -6.11 1.23 13.35
N PHE A 34 -5.43 1.33 12.21
CA PHE A 34 -6.03 1.02 10.90
C PHE A 34 -5.99 -0.48 10.64
N TYR A 35 -6.97 -0.96 9.87
CA TYR A 35 -7.08 -2.37 9.50
C TYR A 35 -6.78 -2.55 8.01
N ILE A 36 -5.81 -3.43 7.71
CA ILE A 36 -5.49 -3.81 6.33
C ILE A 36 -6.52 -4.82 5.86
N ILE A 37 -7.17 -4.51 4.74
CA ILE A 37 -8.19 -5.34 4.12
C ILE A 37 -7.54 -6.32 3.13
N ASP A 38 -6.69 -5.80 2.24
CA ASP A 38 -6.04 -6.59 1.19
C ASP A 38 -4.76 -5.90 0.69
N ILE A 39 -3.82 -6.69 0.17
CA ILE A 39 -2.58 -6.23 -0.44
C ILE A 39 -2.36 -6.98 -1.76
N GLN A 40 -2.33 -6.23 -2.86
CA GLN A 40 -2.18 -6.79 -4.20
C GLN A 40 -0.88 -6.31 -4.85
N TYR A 41 -0.01 -7.26 -5.19
CA TYR A 41 1.25 -7.00 -5.86
C TYR A 41 1.13 -7.24 -7.36
N GLN A 42 1.78 -6.39 -8.15
CA GLN A 42 1.88 -6.57 -9.59
C GLN A 42 3.28 -6.15 -10.07
N ALA A 43 3.89 -6.99 -10.92
CA ALA A 43 5.11 -6.65 -11.63
C ALA A 43 4.82 -6.60 -13.13
N ALA A 44 5.27 -5.54 -13.79
CA ALA A 44 5.16 -5.37 -15.23
C ALA A 44 6.54 -5.13 -15.83
N CYS A 45 6.89 -5.90 -16.87
CA CYS A 45 8.07 -5.60 -17.69
C CYS A 45 7.67 -4.61 -18.78
N THR A 46 8.35 -3.48 -18.84
CA THR A 46 8.20 -2.54 -19.96
C THR A 46 9.07 -2.99 -21.14
N ARG A 47 8.73 -2.54 -22.36
CA ARG A 47 9.44 -2.89 -23.61
C ARG A 47 10.95 -2.56 -23.64
N HIS A 48 11.45 -1.84 -22.64
CA HIS A 48 12.85 -1.39 -22.52
C HIS A 48 13.59 -2.12 -21.38
N ASP A 49 13.21 -3.35 -21.04
CA ASP A 49 13.81 -4.16 -19.96
C ASP A 49 13.76 -3.54 -18.56
N HIS A 50 12.96 -2.49 -18.36
CA HIS A 50 12.70 -1.94 -17.03
C HIS A 50 11.50 -2.64 -16.40
N ALA A 51 11.74 -3.35 -15.30
CA ALA A 51 10.69 -3.89 -14.44
C ALA A 51 10.09 -2.75 -13.60
N VAL A 52 8.77 -2.64 -13.63
CA VAL A 52 8.00 -1.79 -12.73
C VAL A 52 7.25 -2.68 -11.77
N TYR A 53 7.53 -2.51 -10.49
CA TYR A 53 6.83 -3.17 -9.40
C TYR A 53 5.79 -2.22 -8.85
N SER A 54 4.60 -2.73 -8.58
CA SER A 54 3.51 -1.97 -8.00
C SER A 54 2.78 -2.77 -6.94
N CYS A 55 2.16 -2.07 -6.00
CA CYS A 55 1.36 -2.65 -4.95
C CYS A 55 0.16 -1.77 -4.62
N MET A 56 -1.01 -2.37 -4.50
CA MET A 56 -2.22 -1.72 -4.00
C MET A 56 -2.51 -2.22 -2.59
N VAL A 57 -2.60 -1.31 -1.62
CA VAL A 57 -2.95 -1.61 -0.24
C VAL A 57 -4.35 -1.06 0.01
N PHE A 58 -5.29 -1.94 0.33
CA PHE A 58 -6.64 -1.61 0.73
C PHE A 58 -6.72 -1.63 2.25
N TYR A 59 -7.21 -0.56 2.86
CA TYR A 59 -7.26 -0.43 4.30
C TYR A 59 -8.48 0.38 4.75
N SER A 60 -8.85 0.25 6.01
CA SER A 60 -9.89 1.08 6.63
C SER A 60 -9.33 1.88 7.79
N GLU A 61 -9.67 3.17 7.82
CA GLU A 61 -9.39 4.06 8.95
C GLU A 61 -10.67 4.40 9.71
N PRO A 62 -10.61 4.53 11.04
CA PRO A 62 -11.72 5.08 11.81
C PRO A 62 -11.90 6.56 11.48
N VAL A 63 -13.14 6.96 11.25
CA VAL A 63 -13.52 8.37 11.18
C VAL A 63 -13.74 8.83 12.61
N GLU A 64 -12.91 9.78 13.07
CA GLU A 64 -13.26 10.55 14.25
C GLU A 64 -14.54 11.35 13.91
N GLU A 65 -15.62 11.11 14.65
CA GLU A 65 -16.82 11.92 14.58
C GLU A 65 -16.50 13.24 15.30
N TRP A 66 -16.39 14.34 14.55
CA TRP A 66 -16.17 15.70 15.07
C TRP A 66 -17.47 16.30 15.60
#